data_AF-A0AAN8S5K7-F1
#
_entry.id   AF-A0AAN8S5K7-F1
#
_cell.length_a   1.000
_cell.length_b   1.000
_cell.length_c   1.000
_cell.angle_alpha   90.00
_cell.angle_beta   90.00
_cell.angle_gamma   90.00
#
_symmetry.space_group_name_H-M   'P 1'
#
loop_
_entity.id
_entity.type
_entity.pdbx_description
1 polymer ?
#
loop_
_entity_poly.entity_id
_entity_poly.type
_entity_poly.pdbx_seq_one_letter_code
_entity_poly.pdbx_strand_id
1 'polypeptide(L)'
;MTEAEVKTQKPSHVVARGGPHGLGRPEDKRLRQVERNIVIPNRLKEEATKKCANPVRKFLQCVEATGLLVVVKCREEHRLKDLCIAKWMNDESLQKEVTDKYLEERTYYRATGKPLNPKPLKREKMKMPDPIDDEE
;
A
#
# COMPACT_ATOMS: atom_id res chain seq x y z
N MET A 1 9.59 64.05 -4.51
CA MET A 1 10.69 63.38 -5.22
C MET A 1 10.79 62.00 -4.58
N THR A 2 9.94 61.05 -5.00
CA THR A 2 10.17 60.07 -6.10
C THR A 2 11.29 59.11 -5.69
N GLU A 3 11.15 57.79 -5.61
CA GLU A 3 10.26 56.85 -6.32
C GLU A 3 9.93 55.65 -5.44
N ALA A 4 8.75 55.08 -5.68
CA ALA A 4 8.37 53.73 -5.28
C ALA A 4 8.72 52.73 -6.40
N GLU A 5 8.58 51.44 -6.06
CA GLU A 5 8.53 50.25 -6.94
C GLU A 5 9.91 49.65 -7.30
N VAL A 6 10.11 48.32 -7.27
CA VAL A 6 9.29 47.31 -7.95
C VAL A 6 9.17 46.01 -7.14
N LYS A 7 7.92 45.65 -6.83
CA LYS A 7 7.50 44.32 -6.38
C LYS A 7 7.37 43.43 -7.62
N THR A 8 8.30 42.52 -7.83
CA THR A 8 8.18 41.50 -8.88
C THR A 8 7.12 40.47 -8.48
N GLN A 9 5.87 40.72 -8.88
CA GLN A 9 4.87 39.66 -9.05
C GLN A 9 5.22 38.88 -10.31
N LYS A 10 5.53 37.59 -10.15
CA LYS A 10 5.62 36.65 -11.28
C LYS A 10 4.30 35.85 -11.31
N PRO A 11 3.51 35.90 -12.40
CA PRO A 11 2.31 35.08 -12.50
C PRO A 11 2.66 33.63 -12.90
N SER A 12 1.65 32.76 -12.77
CA SER A 12 1.57 31.41 -13.36
C SER A 12 2.22 30.24 -12.58
N HIS A 13 1.41 29.62 -11.73
CA HIS A 13 1.12 28.17 -11.71
C HIS A 13 2.22 27.18 -12.14
N VAL A 14 3.42 27.27 -11.55
CA VAL A 14 4.39 26.16 -11.56
C VAL A 14 4.79 25.88 -10.13
N VAL A 15 4.08 24.96 -9.48
CA VAL A 15 4.57 24.37 -8.23
C VAL A 15 5.86 23.65 -8.61
N ALA A 16 7.00 24.26 -8.29
CA ALA A 16 8.29 23.59 -8.40
C ALA A 16 8.19 22.32 -7.54
N ARG A 17 7.93 21.18 -8.19
CA ARG A 17 7.93 19.90 -7.50
C ARG A 17 9.36 19.73 -7.00
N GLY A 18 9.57 19.87 -5.70
CA GLY A 18 10.92 19.88 -5.13
C GLY A 18 11.65 18.55 -5.31
N GLY A 19 12.93 18.52 -4.92
CA GLY A 19 13.77 17.32 -4.95
C GLY A 19 14.46 17.07 -6.29
N PRO A 20 15.40 16.11 -6.35
CA PRO A 20 16.31 15.91 -7.48
C PRO A 20 15.60 15.49 -8.78
N HIS A 21 14.45 14.82 -8.68
CA HIS A 21 13.68 14.32 -9.83
C HIS A 21 12.30 14.97 -9.98
N GLY A 22 12.01 16.06 -9.26
CA GLY A 22 10.68 16.67 -9.29
C GLY A 22 9.57 15.81 -8.70
N LEU A 23 9.91 14.88 -7.79
CA LEU A 23 8.98 13.95 -7.14
C LEU A 23 8.67 14.32 -5.68
N GLY A 24 9.19 15.46 -5.22
CA GLY A 24 9.21 15.86 -3.82
C GLY A 24 10.58 15.60 -3.18
N ARG A 25 10.80 16.17 -1.99
CA ARG A 25 12.04 15.98 -1.24
C ARG A 25 12.11 14.54 -0.67
N PRO A 26 13.23 13.81 -0.82
CA PRO A 26 13.37 12.46 -0.27
C PRO A 26 13.21 12.38 1.26
N GLU A 27 13.65 13.40 1.98
CA GLU A 27 13.76 13.44 3.45
C GLU A 27 12.43 13.80 4.13
N ASP A 28 11.43 14.18 3.35
CA ASP A 28 10.11 14.49 3.86
C ASP A 28 9.41 13.19 4.31
N LYS A 29 9.29 13.00 5.63
CA LYS A 29 8.62 11.84 6.26
C LYS A 29 7.12 12.05 6.50
N ARG A 30 6.55 13.19 6.12
CA ARG A 30 5.12 13.46 6.30
C ARG A 30 4.26 12.55 5.42
N LEU A 31 3.16 12.05 5.98
CA LEU A 31 2.15 11.29 5.25
C LEU A 31 1.09 12.23 4.68
N ARG A 32 0.86 12.13 3.38
CA ARG A 32 -0.24 12.78 2.67
C ARG A 32 -1.56 12.08 3.01
N GLN A 33 -2.68 12.76 2.78
CA GLN A 33 -4.01 12.22 3.05
C GLN A 33 -4.25 10.88 2.34
N VAL A 34 -3.87 10.78 1.06
CA VAL A 34 -3.99 9.54 0.27
C VAL A 34 -3.11 8.43 0.84
N GLU A 35 -1.91 8.76 1.30
CA GLU A 35 -0.98 7.77 1.84
C GLU A 35 -1.50 7.21 3.17
N ARG A 36 -1.99 8.10 4.04
CA ARG A 36 -2.56 7.77 5.34
C ARG A 36 -3.86 6.96 5.22
N ASN A 37 -4.76 7.36 4.33
CA ASN A 37 -6.12 6.80 4.30
C ASN A 37 -6.27 5.64 3.33
N ILE A 38 -5.39 5.51 2.32
CA ILE A 38 -5.54 4.51 1.25
C ILE A 38 -4.29 3.63 1.14
N VAL A 39 -3.11 4.22 0.95
CA VAL A 39 -1.90 3.43 0.63
C VAL A 39 -1.46 2.56 1.80
N ILE A 40 -1.30 3.14 2.99
CA ILE A 40 -0.88 2.41 4.18
C ILE A 40 -1.94 1.36 4.58
N PRO A 41 -3.24 1.68 4.67
CA PRO A 41 -4.25 0.67 4.99
C PRO A 41 -4.30 -0.49 3.99
N ASN A 42 -4.10 -0.23 2.70
CA ASN A 42 -4.07 -1.30 1.70
C ASN A 42 -2.85 -2.21 1.86
N ARG A 43 -1.66 -1.63 2.04
CA ARG A 43 -0.43 -2.41 2.30
C ARG A 43 -0.51 -3.18 3.61
N LEU A 44 -1.09 -2.58 4.64
CA LEU A 44 -1.32 -3.23 5.93
C LEU A 44 -2.25 -4.43 5.78
N LYS A 45 -3.34 -4.29 5.00
CA LYS A 45 -4.24 -5.39 4.69
C LYS A 45 -3.56 -6.51 3.91
N GLU A 46 -2.67 -6.19 2.98
CA GLU A 46 -1.85 -7.18 2.27
C GLU A 46 -0.97 -7.98 3.25
N GLU A 47 -0.24 -7.31 4.15
CA GLU A 47 0.60 -7.98 5.16
C GLU A 47 -0.24 -8.75 6.20
N ALA A 48 -1.37 -8.20 6.63
CA ALA A 48 -2.32 -8.87 7.52
C ALA A 48 -2.89 -10.15 6.89
N THR A 49 -3.17 -10.13 5.58
CA THR A 49 -3.65 -11.29 4.84
C THR A 49 -2.61 -12.40 4.82
N LYS A 50 -1.31 -12.07 4.64
CA LYS A 50 -0.22 -13.06 4.72
C LYS A 50 -0.11 -13.69 6.11
N LYS A 51 -0.22 -12.89 7.18
CA LYS A 51 -0.24 -13.40 8.57
C LYS A 51 -1.47 -14.28 8.88
N CYS A 52 -2.55 -14.13 8.12
CA CYS A 52 -3.78 -14.90 8.23
C CYS A 52 -3.89 -16.05 7.20
N ALA A 53 -2.76 -16.65 6.81
CA ALA A 53 -2.71 -17.68 5.76
C ALA A 53 -3.72 -18.83 5.97
N ASN A 54 -3.87 -19.36 7.18
CA ASN A 54 -4.78 -20.48 7.46
C ASN A 54 -6.27 -20.14 7.25
N PRO A 55 -6.87 -19.12 7.91
CA PRO A 55 -8.26 -18.77 7.66
C PRO A 55 -8.50 -18.25 6.23
N VAL A 56 -7.50 -17.62 5.60
CA VAL A 56 -7.56 -17.27 4.16
C VAL A 56 -7.62 -18.53 3.31
N ARG A 57 -6.80 -19.55 3.57
CA ARG A 57 -6.81 -20.84 2.85
C ARG A 57 -8.16 -21.54 2.97
N LYS A 58 -8.74 -21.60 4.17
CA LYS A 58 -10.08 -22.18 4.38
C LYS A 58 -11.16 -21.44 3.60
N PHE A 59 -11.11 -20.10 3.58
CA PHE A 59 -12.02 -19.30 2.77
C PHE A 59 -11.84 -19.58 1.27
N LEU A 60 -10.61 -19.67 0.78
CA LEU A 60 -10.32 -19.99 -0.63
C LEU A 60 -10.80 -21.38 -1.02
N GLN A 61 -10.62 -22.39 -0.15
CA GLN A 61 -11.15 -23.74 -0.35
C GLN A 61 -12.68 -23.74 -0.45
N CYS A 62 -13.36 -22.97 0.40
CA CYS A 62 -14.82 -22.84 0.31
C CYS A 62 -15.26 -22.12 -0.98
N VAL A 63 -14.54 -21.08 -1.39
CA VAL A 63 -14.78 -20.34 -2.65
C VAL A 63 -14.68 -21.28 -3.85
N GLU A 64 -13.61 -22.08 -3.90
CA GLU A 64 -13.36 -23.04 -4.98
C GLU A 64 -14.44 -24.12 -5.04
N ALA A 65 -14.86 -24.66 -3.89
CA ALA A 65 -15.91 -25.69 -3.82
C ALA A 65 -17.32 -25.15 -4.14
N THR A 66 -17.60 -23.89 -3.79
CA THR A 66 -18.95 -23.31 -3.87
C THR A 66 -19.23 -22.60 -5.20
N GLY A 67 -18.21 -22.07 -5.87
CA GLY A 67 -18.39 -21.27 -7.08
C GLY A 67 -19.23 -20.02 -6.81
N LEU A 68 -20.27 -19.76 -7.60
CA LEU A 68 -21.02 -18.49 -7.55
C LEU A 68 -21.78 -18.23 -6.22
N LEU A 69 -21.98 -19.26 -5.38
CA LEU A 69 -22.78 -19.14 -4.14
C LEU A 69 -21.94 -18.78 -2.89
N VAL A 70 -20.70 -18.31 -3.03
CA VAL A 70 -19.77 -18.02 -1.91
C VAL A 70 -20.41 -17.13 -0.84
N VAL A 71 -21.10 -16.07 -1.26
CA VAL A 71 -21.69 -15.07 -0.34
C VAL A 71 -22.76 -15.68 0.57
N VAL A 72 -23.35 -16.80 0.17
CA VAL A 72 -24.35 -17.52 0.96
C VAL A 72 -23.70 -18.65 1.77
N LYS A 73 -22.86 -19.49 1.15
CA LYS A 73 -22.35 -20.71 1.78
C LYS A 73 -21.06 -20.52 2.58
N CYS A 74 -20.18 -19.59 2.20
CA CYS A 74 -18.87 -19.40 2.83
C CYS A 74 -18.85 -18.26 3.87
N ARG A 75 -19.99 -17.96 4.49
CA ARG A 75 -20.13 -16.82 5.42
C ARG A 75 -19.28 -17.00 6.67
N GLU A 76 -19.16 -18.23 7.17
CA GLU A 76 -18.40 -18.49 8.39
C GLU A 76 -16.89 -18.42 8.13
N GLU A 77 -16.39 -19.03 7.05
CA GLU A 77 -15.00 -18.94 6.65
C GLU A 77 -14.62 -17.48 6.36
N HIS A 78 -15.51 -16.72 5.72
CA HIS A 78 -15.34 -15.29 5.49
C HIS A 78 -15.21 -14.53 6.81
N ARG A 79 -16.09 -14.80 7.79
CA ARG A 79 -16.08 -14.18 9.12
C ARG A 79 -14.79 -14.49 9.87
N LEU A 80 -14.34 -15.75 9.87
CA LEU A 80 -13.09 -16.15 10.53
C LEU A 80 -11.87 -15.46 9.90
N LYS A 81 -11.82 -15.40 8.56
CA LYS A 81 -10.80 -14.65 7.82
C LYS A 81 -10.82 -13.17 8.18
N ASP A 82 -12.00 -12.54 8.18
CA ASP A 82 -12.13 -11.12 8.48
C ASP A 82 -11.75 -10.79 9.93
N LEU A 83 -12.11 -11.64 10.90
CA LEU A 83 -11.70 -11.48 12.30
C LEU A 83 -10.18 -11.54 12.46
N CYS A 84 -9.54 -12.47 11.76
CA CYS A 84 -8.08 -12.56 11.77
C CYS A 84 -7.44 -11.29 11.19
N ILE A 85 -7.91 -10.83 10.04
CA ILE A 85 -7.37 -9.62 9.39
C ILE A 85 -7.61 -8.40 10.29
N ALA A 86 -8.81 -8.24 10.86
CA ALA A 86 -9.17 -7.13 11.74
C ALA A 86 -8.26 -7.06 12.98
N LYS A 87 -7.82 -8.20 13.53
CA LYS A 87 -6.85 -8.23 14.63
C LYS A 87 -5.54 -7.54 14.23
N TRP A 88 -4.98 -7.90 13.07
CA TRP A 88 -3.70 -7.33 12.60
C TRP A 88 -3.83 -5.89 12.09
N MET A 89 -5.00 -5.51 11.58
CA MET A 89 -5.25 -4.13 11.16
C MET A 89 -5.17 -3.14 12.35
N ASN A 90 -5.47 -3.60 13.57
CA ASN A 90 -5.38 -2.79 14.79
C ASN A 90 -4.02 -2.91 15.50
N ASP A 91 -3.10 -3.71 14.97
CA ASP A 91 -1.79 -3.91 15.57
C ASP A 91 -0.86 -2.72 15.26
N GLU A 92 -0.49 -1.96 16.28
CA GLU A 92 0.35 -0.75 16.13
C GLU A 92 1.75 -1.09 15.62
N SER A 93 2.29 -2.25 15.98
CA SER A 93 3.63 -2.66 15.56
C SER A 93 3.69 -2.91 14.05
N LEU A 94 2.68 -3.60 13.51
CA LEU A 94 2.55 -3.87 12.09
C LEU A 94 2.24 -2.59 11.30
N GLN A 95 1.38 -1.71 11.84
CA GLN A 95 1.11 -0.40 11.23
C GLN A 95 2.38 0.44 11.08
N LYS A 96 3.22 0.46 12.12
CA LYS A 96 4.48 1.18 12.11
C LYS A 96 5.45 0.58 11.10
N GLU A 97 5.64 -0.73 11.11
CA GLU A 97 6.53 -1.44 10.17
C GLU A 97 6.14 -1.16 8.71
N VAL A 98 4.86 -1.29 8.37
CA VAL A 98 4.35 -1.04 7.01
C VAL A 98 4.54 0.43 6.61
N THR A 99 4.34 1.36 7.55
CA THR A 99 4.53 2.79 7.31
C THR A 99 5.99 3.11 7.05
N ASP A 100 6.90 2.59 7.87
CA ASP A 100 8.34 2.82 7.75
C ASP A 100 8.87 2.27 6.42
N LYS A 101 8.46 1.04 6.05
CA LYS A 101 8.78 0.44 4.75
C LYS A 101 8.26 1.28 3.57
N TYR A 102 7.03 1.79 3.68
CA TYR A 102 6.49 2.69 2.65
C TYR A 102 7.28 3.99 2.52
N LEU A 103 7.68 4.59 3.64
CA LEU A 103 8.48 5.81 3.65
C LEU A 103 9.87 5.59 3.07
N GLU A 104 10.50 4.45 3.34
CA GLU A 104 11.78 4.05 2.76
C GLU A 104 11.67 3.90 1.22
N GLU A 105 10.69 3.13 0.74
CA GLU A 105 10.42 2.98 -0.70
C GLU A 105 10.17 4.34 -1.38
N ARG A 106 9.44 5.22 -0.72
CA ARG A 106 9.13 6.57 -1.22
C ARG A 106 10.37 7.45 -1.25
N THR A 107 11.22 7.37 -0.24
CA THR A 107 12.49 8.09 -0.15
C THR A 107 13.39 7.67 -1.30
N TYR A 108 13.51 6.35 -1.51
CA TYR A 108 14.25 5.78 -2.63
C TYR A 108 13.71 6.26 -3.98
N TYR A 109 12.38 6.20 -4.18
CA TYR A 109 11.76 6.64 -5.43
C TYR A 109 11.98 8.14 -5.70
N ARG A 110 11.90 8.98 -4.67
CA ARG A 110 12.15 10.43 -4.80
C ARG A 110 13.62 10.75 -5.04
N ALA A 111 14.54 9.98 -4.46
CA ALA A 111 15.98 10.17 -4.58
C ALA A 111 16.54 9.66 -5.91
N THR A 112 15.97 8.57 -6.46
CA THR A 112 16.53 7.88 -7.64
C THR A 112 15.65 7.95 -8.88
N GLY A 113 14.38 8.30 -8.74
CA GLY A 113 13.38 8.22 -9.82
C GLY A 113 12.97 6.79 -10.20
N LYS A 114 13.47 5.76 -9.51
CA LYS A 114 13.23 4.34 -9.82
C LYS A 114 12.35 3.68 -8.75
N PRO A 115 11.39 2.82 -9.10
CA PRO A 115 10.65 2.05 -8.11
C PRO A 115 11.57 1.01 -7.45
N LEU A 116 11.54 0.91 -6.12
CA LEU A 116 12.32 -0.10 -5.39
C LEU A 116 11.84 -1.52 -5.71
N ASN A 117 10.52 -1.68 -5.79
CA ASN A 117 9.84 -2.93 -6.12
C ASN A 117 9.07 -2.74 -7.44
N PRO A 118 9.72 -2.85 -8.61
CA PRO A 118 9.04 -2.73 -9.89
C PRO A 118 8.03 -3.87 -10.02
N LYS A 119 6.73 -3.54 -10.00
CA LYS A 119 5.71 -4.50 -10.43
C LYS A 119 5.96 -4.77 -11.92
N PRO A 120 6.02 -6.04 -12.36
CA PRO A 120 6.18 -6.33 -13.78
C PRO A 120 5.03 -5.69 -14.56
N LEU A 121 5.35 -4.86 -15.54
CA LEU A 121 4.36 -4.18 -16.40
C LEU A 121 3.67 -5.13 -17.38
N LYS A 122 4.02 -6.42 -17.37
CA LYS A 122 3.41 -7.42 -18.24
C LYS A 122 2.19 -8.03 -17.55
N ARG A 123 1.07 -8.07 -18.27
CA ARG A 123 -0.10 -8.93 -18.01
C ARG A 123 0.25 -10.41 -18.17
N GLU A 124 1.38 -10.84 -17.64
CA GLU A 124 1.72 -12.25 -17.61
C GLU A 124 1.01 -12.81 -16.38
N LYS A 125 0.15 -13.80 -16.64
CA LYS A 125 -0.80 -14.42 -15.71
C LYS A 125 -0.22 -14.44 -14.29
N MET A 126 -0.89 -13.75 -13.36
CA MET A 126 -0.69 -13.95 -11.94
C MET A 126 -0.95 -15.43 -11.66
N LYS A 127 0.11 -16.24 -11.69
CA LYS A 127 0.03 -17.63 -11.31
C LYS A 127 -0.23 -17.58 -9.80
N MET A 128 -1.35 -18.18 -9.40
CA MET A 128 -1.70 -18.33 -8.00
C MET A 128 -0.46 -18.87 -7.28
N PRO A 129 -0.04 -18.26 -6.14
CA PRO A 129 1.12 -18.77 -5.42
C PRO A 129 0.90 -20.25 -5.18
N ASP A 130 1.92 -21.04 -5.53
CA ASP A 130 1.90 -22.47 -5.31
C ASP A 130 1.64 -22.74 -3.81
N PRO A 131 0.98 -23.86 -3.45
CA PRO A 131 0.82 -24.26 -2.06
C PRO A 131 2.16 -24.11 -1.34
N ILE A 132 2.19 -23.29 -0.29
CA ILE A 132 3.32 -23.31 0.63
C ILE A 132 3.21 -24.67 1.31
N ASP A 133 4.07 -25.59 0.91
CA ASP A 133 4.24 -26.86 1.59
C ASP A 133 4.70 -26.52 3.01
N ASP A 134 3.79 -26.77 3.96
CA ASP A 134 4.04 -26.67 5.39
C ASP A 134 5.10 -27.74 5.75
N GLU A 135 6.41 -27.43 5.65
CA GLU A 135 7.45 -28.17 6.37
C GLU A 135 7.48 -27.70 7.83
N GLU A 136 6.88 -28.55 8.67
CA GLU A 136 7.01 -28.79 10.13
C GLU A 136 6.99 -27.60 11.11
#